data_AF-A0A1W9H5C2-F1
#
_entry.id   AF-A0A1W9H5C2-F1
#
_cell.length_a   1.000
_cell.length_b   1.000
_cell.length_c   1.000
_cell.angle_alpha   90.00
_cell.angle_beta   90.00
_cell.angle_gamma   90.00
#
_symmetry.space_group_name_H-M   'P 1'
#
loop_
_entity.id
_entity.type
_entity.pdbx_description
1 polymer ?
#
loop_
_entity_poly.entity_id
_entity_poly.type
_entity_poly.pdbx_seq_one_letter_code
_entity_poly.pdbx_strand_id
1 'polypeptide(L)'
;MMKQTTRIGVPLFLLAITVFFSPGLVAAHGNVSIEEDICVRKVGGNMVHLSAYQPQIEPKAEYCTDIPDVGDTFLVVDLVDPGLRNLPVGVKIIRGVNENEQDEAKTVAYWKPVSHPDGILRGEARLEKGLYKLIITAEGLSPSAYLLRVQQVDYSKLGRSALGPLALLLVLGVVGYELSKSSRIRSWWASRRRS
;
A
#
# COMPACT_ATOMS: atom_id res chain seq x y z
N MET A 1 -39.86 2.99 47.03
CA MET A 1 -39.13 3.93 46.15
C MET A 1 -38.20 3.14 45.23
N MET A 2 -38.69 2.74 44.06
CA MET A 2 -38.01 1.84 43.11
C MET A 2 -36.98 2.63 42.28
N LYS A 3 -35.68 2.29 42.43
CA LYS A 3 -34.60 2.88 41.63
C LYS A 3 -34.63 2.28 40.21
N GLN A 4 -35.11 3.07 39.25
CA GLN A 4 -35.05 2.84 37.80
C GLN A 4 -33.61 3.04 37.27
N THR A 5 -32.66 2.16 37.56
CA THR A 5 -31.29 2.29 37.03
C THR A 5 -30.90 1.23 35.98
N THR A 6 -31.81 0.35 35.57
CA THR A 6 -31.49 -0.75 34.64
C THR A 6 -32.01 -0.61 33.21
N ARG A 7 -32.68 0.49 32.84
CA ARG A 7 -33.25 0.64 31.48
C ARG A 7 -32.39 1.41 30.47
N ILE A 8 -31.32 2.08 30.89
CA ILE A 8 -30.50 2.93 30.00
C ILE A 8 -29.31 2.15 29.39
N GLY A 9 -28.84 1.08 30.04
CA GLY A 9 -27.64 0.34 29.59
C GLY A 9 -27.85 -0.55 28.34
N VAL A 10 -29.01 -1.21 28.23
CA VAL A 10 -29.31 -2.13 27.11
C VAL A 10 -29.47 -1.41 25.76
N PRO A 11 -30.19 -0.28 25.63
CA PRO A 11 -30.29 0.42 24.35
C PRO A 11 -28.97 1.07 23.94
N LEU A 12 -28.16 1.54 24.89
CA LEU A 12 -26.83 2.10 24.61
C LEU A 12 -25.85 1.02 24.11
N PHE A 13 -25.94 -0.19 24.66
CA PHE A 13 -25.12 -1.34 24.26
C PHE A 13 -25.54 -1.88 22.87
N LEU A 14 -26.84 -1.92 22.58
CA LEU A 14 -27.35 -2.26 21.24
C LEU A 14 -26.94 -1.22 20.19
N LEU A 15 -26.97 0.08 20.53
CA LEU A 15 -26.52 1.16 19.65
C LEU A 15 -25.00 1.03 19.35
N ALA A 16 -24.20 0.68 20.37
CA ALA A 16 -22.77 0.45 20.20
C ALA A 16 -22.46 -0.75 19.29
N ILE A 17 -23.22 -1.85 19.41
CA ILE A 17 -23.07 -3.02 18.52
C ILE A 17 -23.43 -2.66 17.08
N THR A 18 -24.51 -1.89 16.86
CA THR A 18 -24.90 -1.49 15.49
C THR A 18 -23.87 -0.57 14.82
N VAL A 19 -23.17 0.28 15.57
CA VAL A 19 -22.07 1.10 15.02
C VAL A 19 -20.86 0.24 14.66
N PHE A 20 -20.54 -0.80 15.46
CA PHE A 20 -19.43 -1.72 15.20
C PHE A 20 -19.68 -2.70 14.03
N PHE A 21 -20.94 -3.06 13.77
CA PHE A 21 -21.34 -3.93 12.65
C PHE A 21 -21.80 -3.17 11.40
N SER A 22 -21.71 -1.83 11.40
CA SER A 22 -21.80 -1.07 10.14
C SER A 22 -20.76 -1.66 9.19
N PRO A 23 -21.12 -2.15 7.99
CA PRO A 23 -20.12 -2.48 6.99
C PRO A 23 -19.33 -1.20 6.77
N GLY A 24 -18.08 -1.20 7.26
CA GLY A 24 -17.22 -0.03 7.25
C GLY A 24 -17.24 0.55 5.84
N LEU A 25 -17.35 1.87 5.75
CA LEU A 25 -17.27 2.66 4.52
C LEU A 25 -16.37 1.94 3.52
N VAL A 26 -16.98 1.18 2.61
CA VAL A 26 -16.25 0.58 1.51
C VAL A 26 -15.92 1.77 0.64
N ALA A 27 -14.71 2.30 0.85
CA ALA A 27 -14.12 3.27 -0.04
C ALA A 27 -13.92 2.54 -1.37
N ALA A 28 -14.96 2.56 -2.20
CA ALA A 28 -14.81 2.22 -3.60
C ALA A 28 -13.83 3.26 -4.16
N HIS A 29 -12.59 2.84 -4.38
CA HIS A 29 -11.60 3.63 -5.10
C HIS A 29 -12.04 3.69 -6.57
N GLY A 30 -13.03 4.53 -6.87
CA GLY A 30 -13.49 4.83 -8.21
C GLY A 30 -12.61 5.93 -8.82
N ASN A 31 -12.13 5.68 -10.04
CA ASN A 31 -11.42 6.59 -10.95
C ASN A 31 -10.60 7.70 -10.27
N VAL A 32 -9.42 7.31 -9.75
CA VAL A 32 -8.40 8.28 -9.33
C VAL A 32 -7.96 9.03 -10.59
N SER A 33 -7.87 10.36 -10.53
CA SER A 33 -7.32 11.14 -11.65
C SER A 33 -5.86 10.71 -11.89
N ILE A 34 -5.39 10.78 -13.14
CA ILE A 34 -4.01 10.38 -13.48
C ILE A 34 -2.99 11.17 -12.64
N GLU A 35 -3.31 12.42 -12.29
CA GLU A 35 -2.48 13.26 -11.44
C GLU A 35 -2.40 12.80 -9.97
N GLU A 36 -3.42 12.09 -9.49
CA GLU A 36 -3.48 11.51 -8.14
C GLU A 36 -2.97 10.07 -8.09
N ASP A 37 -2.64 9.48 -9.25
CA ASP A 37 -2.07 8.15 -9.33
C ASP A 37 -0.65 8.14 -8.73
N ILE A 38 -0.44 7.26 -7.76
CA ILE A 38 0.85 7.09 -7.07
C ILE A 38 1.97 6.66 -8.02
N CYS A 39 1.61 6.06 -9.16
CA CYS A 39 2.48 5.56 -10.21
C CYS A 39 2.80 6.61 -11.27
N VAL A 40 2.28 7.83 -11.15
CA VAL A 40 2.63 8.97 -12.01
C VAL A 40 3.70 9.85 -11.39
N ARG A 41 4.66 10.30 -12.21
CA ARG A 41 5.70 11.28 -11.86
C ARG A 41 5.85 12.32 -12.96
N LYS A 42 6.52 13.43 -12.63
CA LYS A 42 6.85 14.49 -13.59
C LYS A 42 8.34 14.48 -13.93
N VAL A 43 8.66 14.42 -15.21
CA VAL A 43 10.01 14.58 -15.79
C VAL A 43 10.04 15.91 -16.52
N GLY A 44 10.81 16.89 -16.03
CA GLY A 44 10.78 18.25 -16.57
C GLY A 44 9.38 18.88 -16.65
N GLY A 45 8.48 18.53 -15.71
CA GLY A 45 7.09 18.99 -15.71
C GLY A 45 6.11 18.13 -16.53
N ASN A 46 6.59 17.24 -17.39
CA ASN A 46 5.77 16.34 -18.21
C ASN A 46 5.46 15.05 -17.45
N MET A 47 4.22 14.57 -17.55
CA MET A 47 3.75 13.36 -16.87
C MET A 47 4.26 12.09 -17.55
N VAL A 48 4.69 11.16 -16.71
CA VAL A 48 5.01 9.77 -17.05
C VAL A 48 4.34 8.84 -16.07
N HIS A 49 3.91 7.67 -16.53
CA HIS A 49 3.33 6.62 -15.70
C HIS A 49 4.25 5.40 -15.73
N LEU A 50 4.56 4.83 -14.56
CA LEU A 50 5.37 3.62 -14.44
C LEU A 50 4.50 2.43 -14.08
N SER A 51 4.58 1.39 -14.91
CA SER A 51 4.03 0.07 -14.66
C SER A 51 5.14 -0.97 -14.57
N ALA A 52 5.04 -1.85 -13.59
CA ALA A 52 5.92 -3.00 -13.41
C ALA A 52 5.07 -4.27 -13.30
N TYR A 53 5.53 -5.33 -13.96
CA TYR A 53 4.80 -6.60 -14.09
C TYR A 53 5.70 -7.77 -13.71
N GLN A 54 5.15 -8.71 -12.95
CA GLN A 54 5.72 -10.02 -12.67
C GLN A 54 4.70 -11.09 -13.03
N PRO A 55 4.56 -11.44 -14.33
CA PRO A 55 3.52 -12.35 -14.81
C PRO A 55 3.53 -13.73 -14.13
N GLN A 56 4.70 -14.16 -13.65
CA GLN A 56 4.89 -15.39 -12.88
C GLN A 56 4.26 -15.37 -11.48
N ILE A 57 3.98 -14.18 -10.92
CA ILE A 57 3.37 -14.00 -9.60
C ILE A 57 1.87 -13.75 -9.74
N GLU A 58 1.50 -12.72 -10.50
CA GLU A 58 0.11 -12.36 -10.75
C GLU A 58 -0.02 -11.75 -12.16
N PRO A 59 -0.55 -12.48 -13.15
CA PRO A 59 -0.52 -12.09 -14.56
C PRO A 59 -1.18 -10.76 -14.91
N LYS A 60 -2.14 -10.30 -14.09
CA LYS A 60 -2.92 -9.09 -14.34
C LYS A 60 -2.58 -7.93 -13.40
N ALA A 61 -1.69 -8.15 -12.44
CA ALA A 61 -1.35 -7.10 -11.49
C ALA A 61 -0.28 -6.17 -12.04
N GLU A 62 -0.46 -4.91 -11.71
CA GLU A 62 0.47 -3.83 -12.03
C GLU A 62 1.03 -3.25 -10.74
N TYR A 63 2.32 -2.97 -10.74
CA TYR A 63 3.07 -2.44 -9.62
C TYR A 63 3.85 -1.19 -10.05
N CYS A 64 4.27 -0.35 -9.10
CA CYS A 64 5.15 0.79 -9.41
C CYS A 64 6.05 1.19 -8.25
N THR A 65 5.61 0.99 -7.01
CA THR A 65 6.41 1.22 -5.79
C THR A 65 6.77 -0.10 -5.11
N ASP A 66 5.81 -1.01 -4.97
CA ASP A 66 5.99 -2.29 -4.27
C ASP A 66 6.00 -3.44 -5.27
N ILE A 67 7.18 -4.02 -5.47
CA ILE A 67 7.35 -5.20 -6.32
C ILE A 67 7.21 -6.44 -5.42
N PRO A 68 6.26 -7.35 -5.69
CA PRO A 68 5.85 -8.35 -4.72
C PRO A 68 6.92 -9.40 -4.46
N ASP A 69 7.72 -9.75 -5.46
CA ASP A 69 8.73 -10.80 -5.35
C ASP A 69 10.04 -10.49 -6.08
N VAL A 70 11.06 -11.29 -5.81
CA VAL A 70 12.34 -11.26 -6.52
C VAL A 70 12.22 -11.93 -7.90
N GLY A 71 13.05 -11.54 -8.85
CA GLY A 71 13.14 -12.16 -10.18
C GLY A 71 12.90 -11.18 -11.32
N ASP A 72 12.55 -11.74 -12.48
CA ASP A 72 12.39 -10.99 -13.71
C ASP A 72 11.15 -10.07 -13.60
N THR A 73 11.36 -8.80 -13.89
CA THR A 73 10.36 -7.74 -13.78
C THR A 73 10.34 -6.95 -15.07
N PHE A 74 9.19 -6.93 -15.73
CA PHE A 74 8.96 -6.14 -16.94
C PHE A 74 8.49 -4.75 -16.54
N LEU A 75 9.15 -3.72 -17.06
CA LEU A 75 8.92 -2.34 -16.70
C LEU A 75 8.51 -1.55 -17.94
N VAL A 76 7.46 -0.76 -17.79
CA VAL A 76 6.87 0.05 -18.84
C VAL A 76 6.75 1.47 -18.31
N VAL A 77 7.29 2.42 -19.06
CA VAL A 77 7.11 3.85 -18.81
C VAL A 77 6.27 4.41 -19.94
N ASP A 78 5.05 4.82 -19.62
CA ASP A 78 4.17 5.52 -20.54
C ASP A 78 4.48 7.02 -20.50
N LEU A 79 4.81 7.57 -21.66
CA LEU A 79 5.00 9.00 -21.90
C LEU A 79 3.62 9.64 -22.11
N VAL A 80 2.94 9.88 -20.99
CA VAL A 80 1.58 10.42 -20.93
C VAL A 80 1.50 11.71 -21.73
N ASP A 81 2.40 12.65 -21.45
CA ASP A 81 2.46 13.91 -22.19
C ASP A 81 3.20 13.72 -23.53
N PRO A 82 2.59 14.12 -24.67
CA PRO A 82 3.17 13.95 -26.01
C PRO A 82 4.54 14.63 -26.20
N GLY A 83 4.85 15.66 -25.41
CA GLY A 83 6.10 16.41 -25.50
C GLY A 83 7.35 15.54 -25.30
N LEU A 84 7.25 14.46 -24.52
CA LEU A 84 8.36 13.54 -24.27
C LEU A 84 8.66 12.59 -25.43
N ARG A 85 7.70 12.34 -26.33
CA ARG A 85 7.80 11.29 -27.38
C ARG A 85 8.88 11.57 -28.42
N ASN A 86 9.14 12.86 -28.67
CA ASN A 86 10.13 13.33 -29.63
C ASN A 86 11.50 13.61 -29.00
N LEU A 87 11.63 13.47 -27.68
CA LEU A 87 12.89 13.66 -26.97
C LEU A 87 13.55 12.30 -26.69
N PRO A 88 14.88 12.21 -26.66
CA PRO A 88 15.57 11.05 -26.13
C PRO A 88 15.24 10.86 -24.64
N VAL A 89 14.52 9.79 -24.32
CA VAL A 89 14.17 9.38 -22.96
C VAL A 89 14.88 8.07 -22.65
N GLY A 90 15.55 8.02 -21.51
CA GLY A 90 16.28 6.85 -21.02
C GLY A 90 15.93 6.56 -19.58
N VAL A 91 16.29 5.35 -19.13
CA VAL A 91 16.05 4.89 -17.78
C VAL A 91 17.29 4.22 -17.22
N LYS A 92 17.57 4.47 -15.95
CA LYS A 92 18.62 3.81 -15.19
C LYS A 92 18.03 3.25 -13.91
N ILE A 93 18.27 1.98 -13.62
CA ILE A 93 17.86 1.33 -12.37
C ILE A 93 19.11 1.09 -11.53
N ILE A 94 19.14 1.67 -10.33
CA ILE A 94 20.24 1.50 -9.38
C ILE A 94 19.73 0.83 -8.10
N ARG A 95 20.58 -0.03 -7.51
CA ARG A 95 20.30 -0.63 -6.20
C ARG A 95 20.68 0.34 -5.07
N GLY A 96 19.76 0.55 -4.14
CA GLY A 96 19.89 1.48 -3.02
C GLY A 96 19.16 2.80 -3.23
N VAL A 97 19.25 3.68 -2.24
CA VAL A 97 18.54 4.99 -2.19
C VAL A 97 19.47 6.20 -2.22
N ASN A 98 20.79 6.00 -2.09
CA ASN A 98 21.79 7.07 -2.02
C ASN A 98 22.47 7.25 -3.38
N GLU A 99 22.53 8.49 -3.87
CA GLU A 99 23.21 8.90 -5.10
C GLU A 99 24.68 9.23 -4.79
N ASN A 100 25.52 8.22 -4.55
CA ASN A 100 26.95 8.44 -4.37
C ASN A 100 27.66 8.00 -5.65
N GLU A 101 28.67 8.75 -6.10
CA GLU A 101 29.41 8.59 -7.37
C GLU A 101 29.98 7.18 -7.68
N GLN A 102 29.92 6.24 -6.73
CA GLN A 102 30.14 4.79 -6.94
C GLN A 102 28.95 4.06 -7.61
N ASP A 103 27.94 4.79 -8.11
CA ASP A 103 26.67 4.28 -8.64
C ASP A 103 26.78 3.42 -9.91
N GLU A 104 27.90 3.47 -10.65
CA GLU A 104 28.10 2.53 -11.77
C GLU A 104 28.16 1.07 -11.28
N ALA A 105 28.77 0.82 -10.12
CA ALA A 105 28.86 -0.52 -9.53
C ALA A 105 27.52 -1.04 -8.98
N LYS A 106 26.46 -0.21 -8.94
CA LYS A 106 25.13 -0.57 -8.44
C LYS A 106 24.03 -0.52 -9.50
N THR A 107 24.41 -0.24 -10.76
CA THR A 107 23.45 -0.19 -11.87
C THR A 107 23.01 -1.61 -12.21
N VAL A 108 21.71 -1.88 -12.09
CA VAL A 108 21.12 -3.20 -12.36
C VAL A 108 20.59 -3.26 -13.79
N ALA A 109 20.07 -2.15 -14.30
CA ALA A 109 19.64 -2.03 -15.69
C ALA A 109 19.86 -0.61 -16.19
N TYR A 110 20.13 -0.48 -17.49
CA TYR A 110 20.27 0.80 -18.16
C TYR A 110 19.70 0.72 -19.58
N TRP A 111 18.70 1.54 -19.85
CA TRP A 111 18.08 1.72 -21.16
C TRP A 111 18.49 3.10 -21.68
N LYS A 112 19.27 3.09 -22.77
CA LYS A 112 19.87 4.30 -23.34
C LYS A 112 18.78 5.30 -23.78
N PRO A 113 19.02 6.62 -23.65
CA PRO A 113 18.10 7.63 -24.14
C PRO A 113 17.86 7.52 -25.65
N VAL A 114 16.61 7.28 -26.05
CA VAL A 114 16.15 7.23 -27.45
C VAL A 114 14.75 7.84 -27.53
N SER A 115 14.35 8.34 -28.69
CA SER A 115 12.98 8.82 -28.90
C SER A 115 11.98 7.65 -28.97
N HIS A 116 10.80 7.86 -28.38
CA HIS A 116 9.70 6.88 -28.34
C HIS A 116 8.43 7.49 -28.93
N PRO A 117 8.27 7.51 -30.27
CA PRO A 117 7.09 8.09 -30.93
C PRO A 117 5.78 7.39 -30.57
N ASP A 118 5.84 6.08 -30.24
CA ASP A 118 4.72 5.29 -29.72
C ASP A 118 4.31 5.70 -28.30
N GLY A 119 5.14 6.51 -27.63
CA GLY A 119 4.92 7.01 -26.29
C GLY A 119 5.20 5.99 -25.19
N ILE A 120 5.92 4.91 -25.49
CA ILE A 120 6.13 3.84 -24.52
C ILE A 120 7.58 3.39 -24.54
N LEU A 121 8.21 3.41 -23.36
CA LEU A 121 9.52 2.86 -23.12
C LEU A 121 9.36 1.54 -22.36
N ARG A 122 9.97 0.46 -22.87
CA ARG A 122 9.86 -0.89 -22.30
C ARG A 122 11.25 -1.43 -21.96
N GLY A 123 11.33 -2.17 -20.87
CA GLY A 123 12.55 -2.88 -20.53
C GLY A 123 12.32 -3.95 -19.47
N GLU A 124 13.36 -4.73 -19.23
CA GLU A 124 13.35 -5.83 -18.29
C GLU A 124 14.53 -5.68 -17.33
N ALA A 125 14.30 -6.02 -16.06
CA ALA A 125 15.35 -6.10 -15.06
C ALA A 125 15.07 -7.27 -14.12
N ARG A 126 16.13 -8.00 -13.76
CA ARG A 126 16.07 -9.01 -12.71
C ARG A 126 16.36 -8.34 -11.37
N LEU A 127 15.34 -8.28 -10.51
CA LEU A 127 15.40 -7.57 -9.24
C LEU A 127 15.55 -8.56 -8.08
N GLU A 128 16.55 -8.34 -7.24
CA GLU A 128 16.67 -9.04 -5.97
C GLU A 128 15.97 -8.26 -4.85
N LYS A 129 15.81 -8.90 -3.69
CA LYS A 129 15.27 -8.25 -2.50
C LYS A 129 16.07 -6.98 -2.15
N GLY A 130 15.35 -5.88 -1.94
CA GLY A 130 15.97 -4.60 -1.55
C GLY A 130 15.22 -3.36 -2.03
N LEU A 131 15.92 -2.24 -1.93
CA LEU A 131 15.46 -0.93 -2.38
C LEU A 131 16.18 -0.56 -3.67
N TYR A 132 15.48 0.09 -4.60
CA TYR A 132 16.04 0.56 -5.86
C TYR A 132 15.51 1.96 -6.18
N LYS A 133 16.27 2.70 -6.98
CA LYS A 133 15.78 3.88 -7.69
C LYS A 133 15.71 3.58 -9.18
N LEU A 134 14.53 3.77 -9.76
CA LEU A 134 14.35 3.83 -11.21
C LEU A 134 14.34 5.30 -11.61
N ILE A 135 15.39 5.74 -12.29
CA ILE A 135 15.61 7.13 -12.67
C ILE A 135 15.27 7.27 -14.15
N ILE A 136 14.37 8.20 -14.47
CA ILE A 136 13.98 8.54 -15.83
C ILE A 136 14.63 9.88 -16.19
N THR A 137 15.36 9.88 -17.30
CA THR A 137 16.06 11.05 -17.84
C THR A 137 15.52 11.36 -19.22
N ALA A 138 15.19 12.62 -19.48
CA ALA A 138 14.85 13.11 -20.80
C ALA A 138 15.81 14.24 -21.18
N GLU A 139 16.22 14.30 -22.45
CA GLU A 139 17.16 15.31 -22.93
C GLU A 139 16.67 16.74 -22.63
N GLY A 140 17.53 17.55 -22.00
CA GLY A 140 17.22 18.95 -21.66
C GLY A 140 16.24 19.15 -20.50
N LEU A 141 15.81 18.09 -19.81
CA LEU A 141 14.84 18.15 -18.73
C LEU A 141 15.41 17.64 -17.40
N SER A 142 14.82 18.07 -16.28
CA SER A 142 15.15 17.54 -14.96
C SER A 142 14.69 16.08 -14.83
N PRO A 143 15.56 15.18 -14.30
CA PRO A 143 15.21 13.78 -14.13
C PRO A 143 14.13 13.59 -13.06
N SER A 144 13.47 12.44 -13.11
CA SER A 144 12.53 12.00 -12.08
C SER A 144 12.86 10.59 -11.63
N ALA A 145 12.45 10.19 -10.43
CA ALA A 145 12.77 8.86 -9.91
C ALA A 145 11.60 8.21 -9.16
N TYR A 146 11.51 6.88 -9.30
CA TYR A 146 10.65 6.01 -8.52
C TYR A 146 11.48 5.24 -7.49
N LEU A 147 10.92 5.04 -6.30
CA LEU A 147 11.49 4.16 -5.29
C LEU A 147 10.81 2.79 -5.40
N LEU A 148 11.57 1.78 -5.79
CA LEU A 148 11.07 0.41 -5.88
C LEU A 148 11.46 -0.37 -4.62
N ARG A 149 10.48 -1.00 -3.99
CA ARG A 149 10.62 -1.86 -2.81
C ARG A 149 10.34 -3.29 -3.23
N VAL A 150 11.39 -4.08 -3.38
CA VAL A 150 11.29 -5.46 -3.88
C VAL A 150 11.24 -6.42 -2.71
N GLN A 151 10.11 -7.12 -2.58
CA GLN A 151 9.85 -8.09 -1.52
C GLN A 151 10.12 -7.50 -0.10
N GLN A 152 9.75 -6.23 0.09
CA GLN A 152 9.84 -5.54 1.38
C GLN A 152 8.49 -5.58 2.09
N VAL A 153 8.51 -5.80 3.41
CA VAL A 153 7.30 -5.85 4.22
C VAL A 153 6.79 -4.44 4.47
N ASP A 154 5.55 -4.15 4.06
CA ASP A 154 4.88 -2.90 4.43
C ASP A 154 4.28 -3.01 5.85
N TYR A 155 5.09 -2.63 6.85
CA TYR A 155 4.65 -2.59 8.25
C TYR A 155 3.46 -1.65 8.48
N SER A 156 3.23 -0.65 7.62
CA SER A 156 2.10 0.26 7.75
C SER A 156 0.78 -0.43 7.38
N LYS A 157 0.80 -1.25 6.33
CA LYS A 157 -0.35 -2.08 5.92
C LYS A 157 -0.65 -3.16 6.96
N LEU A 158 0.39 -3.83 7.46
CA LEU A 158 0.24 -4.80 8.56
C LEU A 158 -0.32 -4.15 9.82
N GLY A 159 0.24 -3.01 10.24
CA GLY A 159 -0.22 -2.27 11.41
C GLY A 159 -1.69 -1.85 11.31
N ARG A 160 -2.12 -1.29 10.17
CA ARG A 160 -3.53 -0.92 9.95
C ARG A 160 -4.47 -2.12 10.01
N SER A 161 -4.07 -3.26 9.44
CA SER A 161 -4.88 -4.48 9.47
C SER A 161 -5.05 -5.05 10.89
N ALA A 162 -4.08 -4.82 11.79
CA ALA A 162 -4.12 -5.28 13.17
C ALA A 162 -4.97 -4.41 14.11
N LEU A 163 -5.22 -3.13 13.75
CA LEU A 163 -5.97 -2.20 14.61
C LEU A 163 -7.39 -2.68 14.92
N GLY A 164 -8.11 -3.19 13.92
CA GLY A 164 -9.49 -3.68 14.11
C GLY A 164 -9.57 -4.85 15.09
N PRO A 165 -8.86 -5.97 14.83
CA PRO A 165 -8.82 -7.12 15.75
C PRO A 165 -8.36 -6.76 17.17
N LEU A 166 -7.34 -5.90 17.31
CA LEU A 166 -6.85 -5.48 18.62
C LEU A 166 -7.88 -4.63 19.38
N ALA A 167 -8.56 -3.69 18.70
CA ALA A 167 -9.63 -2.91 19.30
C ALA A 167 -10.79 -3.81 19.76
N LEU A 168 -11.15 -4.82 18.98
CA LEU A 168 -12.18 -5.80 19.36
C LEU A 168 -11.77 -6.59 20.61
N LEU A 169 -10.53 -7.11 20.65
CA LEU A 169 -10.01 -7.83 21.81
C LEU A 169 -10.00 -6.97 23.07
N LEU A 170 -9.63 -5.69 22.96
CA LEU A 170 -9.68 -4.75 24.09
C LEU A 170 -11.11 -4.55 24.58
N VAL A 171 -12.07 -4.34 23.68
CA VAL A 171 -13.50 -4.20 24.05
C VAL A 171 -14.01 -5.48 24.72
N LEU A 172 -13.73 -6.66 24.16
CA LEU A 172 -14.12 -7.93 24.75
C LEU A 172 -13.48 -8.15 26.13
N GLY A 173 -12.22 -7.74 26.31
CA GLY A 173 -11.53 -7.78 27.60
C GLY A 173 -12.21 -6.90 28.65
N VAL A 174 -12.55 -5.66 28.30
CA VAL A 174 -13.27 -4.73 29.20
C VAL A 174 -14.66 -5.26 29.54
N VAL A 175 -15.41 -5.75 28.56
CA VAL A 175 -16.74 -6.34 28.78
C VAL A 175 -16.63 -7.58 29.68
N GLY A 176 -15.69 -8.48 29.39
CA GLY A 176 -15.43 -9.66 30.23
C GLY A 176 -15.07 -9.29 31.66
N TYR A 177 -14.25 -8.25 31.85
CA TYR A 177 -13.90 -7.73 33.17
C TYR A 177 -15.12 -7.21 33.93
N GLU A 178 -15.97 -6.37 33.32
CA GLU A 178 -17.17 -5.86 33.98
C GLU A 178 -18.19 -6.97 34.29
N LEU A 179 -18.34 -7.95 33.38
CA LEU A 179 -19.20 -9.12 33.62
C LEU A 179 -18.69 -9.97 34.80
N SER A 180 -17.37 -10.10 34.97
CA SER A 180 -16.78 -10.83 36.11
C SER A 180 -17.08 -10.16 37.46
N LYS A 181 -17.17 -8.82 37.47
CA LYS A 181 -17.48 -8.03 38.67
C LYS A 181 -18.97 -8.05 39.00
N SER A 182 -19.85 -8.31 38.03
CA SER A 182 -21.30 -8.38 38.24
C SER A 182 -21.69 -9.54 39.19
N SER A 183 -22.39 -9.21 40.29
CA SER A 183 -22.82 -10.19 41.30
C SER A 183 -23.80 -11.24 40.74
N ARG A 184 -24.61 -10.87 39.73
CA ARG A 184 -25.55 -11.76 39.03
C ARG A 184 -24.86 -12.89 38.28
N ILE A 185 -23.70 -12.60 37.71
CA ILE A 185 -22.94 -13.59 36.95
C ILE A 185 -22.16 -14.45 37.92
N ARG A 186 -21.51 -13.86 38.93
CA ARG A 186 -20.89 -14.62 40.02
C ARG A 186 -21.84 -15.62 40.68
N SER A 187 -23.10 -15.26 40.94
CA SER A 187 -24.08 -16.19 41.51
C SER A 187 -24.54 -17.28 40.55
N TRP A 188 -24.67 -16.98 39.24
CA TRP A 188 -25.00 -17.96 38.20
C TRP A 188 -23.85 -18.95 37.93
N TRP A 189 -22.59 -18.51 37.95
CA TRP A 189 -21.43 -19.39 37.87
C TRP A 189 -21.29 -20.26 39.14
N ALA A 190 -21.64 -19.72 40.31
CA ALA A 190 -21.63 -20.47 41.57
C ALA A 190 -22.74 -21.54 41.62
N SER A 191 -23.90 -21.33 40.99
CA SER A 191 -24.96 -22.35 40.93
C SER A 191 -24.62 -23.49 39.97
N ARG A 192 -23.91 -23.23 38.86
CA ARG A 192 -23.42 -24.27 37.93
C ARG A 192 -22.28 -25.13 38.47
N ARG A 193 -21.54 -24.69 39.49
CA ARG A 193 -20.51 -25.49 40.18
C ARG A 193 -21.05 -26.41 41.29
N ARG A 194 -22.34 -26.30 41.63
CA ARG A 194 -23.00 -27.10 42.69
C ARG A 194 -23.95 -28.17 42.15
N SER A 195 -24.06 -28.30 40.83
CA SER A 195 -24.68 -29.43 40.13
C SER A 195 -23.59 -30.28 39.49
#